data_AF-A0A7Y5FXP9-F1
#
_entry.id   AF-A0A7Y5FXP9-F1
#
_cell.length_a   1.000
_cell.length_b   1.000
_cell.length_c   1.000
_cell.angle_alpha   90.00
_cell.angle_beta   90.00
_cell.angle_gamma   90.00
#
_symmetry.space_group_name_H-M   'P 1'
#
loop_
_entity.id
_entity.type
_entity.pdbx_description
1 polymer ?
#
loop_
_entity_poly.entity_id
_entity_poly.type
_entity_poly.pdbx_seq_one_letter_code
_entity_poly.pdbx_strand_id
1 'polypeptide(L)'
;MSKSKTLLGICFVLILGFLSLIAGTLVGALFVPGDSGLAGPAIALGYGVGGAIIGLILGLVLIRRLSYDQLRPVLIGAAIIALLACAWLIYRVRIVQQESVQQQIGSDAVALILSSK
;
A
#
# COMPACT_ATOMS: atom_id res chain seq x y z
N MET A 1 -33.23 8.76 1.09
CA MET A 1 -31.89 8.36 1.59
C MET A 1 -31.00 9.59 1.55
N SER A 2 -30.54 10.11 2.69
CA SER A 2 -29.80 11.39 2.73
C SER A 2 -28.46 11.27 2.00
N LYS A 3 -28.13 12.22 1.11
CA LYS A 3 -26.89 12.22 0.29
C LYS A 3 -25.62 12.03 1.13
N SER A 4 -25.61 12.54 2.37
CA SER A 4 -24.48 12.41 3.30
C SER A 4 -24.24 10.96 3.74
N LYS A 5 -25.29 10.14 3.79
CA LYS A 5 -25.18 8.73 4.13
C LYS A 5 -24.43 7.99 3.03
N THR A 6 -24.86 8.13 1.78
CA THR A 6 -24.23 7.47 0.63
C THR A 6 -22.76 7.87 0.48
N LEU A 7 -22.42 9.14 0.69
CA LEU A 7 -21.04 9.63 0.67
C LEU A 7 -20.15 8.92 1.71
N LEU A 8 -20.64 8.83 2.96
CA LEU A 8 -19.89 8.23 4.06
C LEU A 8 -19.65 6.73 3.83
N GLY A 9 -20.63 6.07 3.21
CA GLY A 9 -20.51 4.69 2.77
C GLY A 9 -19.46 4.50 1.66
N ILE A 10 -19.48 5.35 0.63
CA ILE A 10 -18.48 5.30 -0.45
C ILE A 10 -17.07 5.52 0.11
N CYS A 11 -16.88 6.49 1.00
CA CYS A 11 -15.61 6.71 1.69
C CYS A 11 -15.14 5.48 2.47
N PHE A 12 -16.05 4.79 3.15
CA PHE A 12 -15.72 3.56 3.88
C PHE A 12 -15.20 2.46 2.94
N VAL A 13 -15.91 2.20 1.84
CA VAL A 13 -15.53 1.19 0.86
C VAL A 13 -14.18 1.50 0.23
N LEU A 14 -13.92 2.77 -0.10
CA LEU A 14 -12.63 3.20 -0.66
C LEU A 14 -11.48 3.02 0.32
N ILE A 15 -11.65 3.42 1.58
CA ILE A 15 -10.62 3.25 2.63
C ILE A 15 -10.36 1.77 2.88
N LEU A 16 -11.41 0.95 2.99
CA LEU A 16 -11.28 -0.49 3.22
C LEU A 16 -10.59 -1.19 2.02
N GLY A 17 -10.94 -0.79 0.80
CA GLY A 17 -10.29 -1.27 -0.42
C GLY A 17 -8.81 -0.91 -0.45
N PHE A 18 -8.46 0.33 -0.09
CA PHE A 18 -7.07 0.78 -0.04
C PHE A 18 -6.25 0.06 1.05
N LEU A 19 -6.81 -0.14 2.24
CA LEU A 19 -6.20 -0.94 3.31
C LEU A 19 -5.98 -2.39 2.88
N SER A 20 -6.96 -2.98 2.21
CA SER A 20 -6.87 -4.36 1.73
C SER A 20 -5.88 -4.49 0.57
N LEU A 21 -5.70 -3.42 -0.22
CA LEU A 21 -4.65 -3.34 -1.23
C LEU A 21 -3.26 -3.36 -0.60
N ILE A 22 -3.04 -2.56 0.45
CA ILE A 22 -1.77 -2.52 1.17
C ILE A 22 -1.50 -3.86 1.87
N ALA A 23 -2.51 -4.44 2.52
CA ALA A 23 -2.39 -5.74 3.16
C ALA A 23 -2.08 -6.84 2.14
N GLY A 24 -2.77 -6.83 0.99
CA GLY A 24 -2.52 -7.78 -0.10
C GLY A 24 -1.13 -7.63 -0.71
N THR A 25 -0.62 -6.41 -0.85
CA THR A 25 0.76 -6.18 -1.33
C THR A 25 1.79 -6.66 -0.31
N LEU A 26 1.58 -6.41 0.98
CA LEU A 26 2.48 -6.91 2.03
C LEU A 26 2.54 -8.43 2.03
N VAL A 27 1.38 -9.09 1.97
CA VAL A 27 1.30 -10.54 1.90
C VAL A 27 1.98 -11.04 0.63
N GLY A 28 1.68 -10.45 -0.53
CA GLY A 28 2.33 -10.81 -1.80
C GLY A 28 3.84 -10.68 -1.76
N ALA A 29 4.37 -9.64 -1.12
CA ALA A 29 5.81 -9.44 -0.96
C ALA A 29 6.50 -10.55 -0.13
N LEU A 30 5.79 -11.24 0.76
CA LEU A 30 6.31 -12.39 1.51
C LEU A 30 6.37 -13.67 0.67
N PHE A 31 5.51 -13.79 -0.35
CA PHE A 31 5.45 -14.97 -1.24
C PHE A 31 6.29 -14.81 -2.51
N VAL A 32 6.75 -13.59 -2.82
CA VAL A 32 7.58 -13.31 -3.98
C VAL A 32 9.03 -13.72 -3.69
N PRO A 33 9.65 -14.59 -4.51
CA PRO A 33 11.06 -14.93 -4.37
C PRO A 33 11.96 -13.73 -4.67
N GLY A 34 12.98 -13.53 -3.84
CA GLY A 34 13.88 -12.37 -3.85
C GLY A 34 14.65 -12.16 -5.15
N ASP A 35 14.80 -13.20 -5.98
CA ASP A 35 15.54 -13.16 -7.25
C ASP A 35 14.74 -12.53 -8.40
N SER A 36 13.51 -12.07 -8.14
CA SER A 36 12.58 -11.60 -9.18
C SER A 36 12.86 -10.18 -9.70
N GLY A 37 13.87 -9.46 -9.18
CA GLY A 37 14.21 -8.10 -9.59
C GLY A 37 12.98 -7.16 -9.64
N LEU A 38 12.79 -6.46 -10.76
CA LEU A 38 11.64 -5.57 -11.02
C LEU A 38 10.28 -6.29 -11.10
N ALA A 39 10.26 -7.60 -11.36
CA ALA A 39 9.02 -8.37 -11.39
C ALA A 39 8.47 -8.61 -9.99
N GLY A 40 9.33 -8.64 -8.96
CA GLY A 40 8.92 -8.86 -7.58
C GLY A 40 7.87 -7.87 -7.07
N PRO A 41 8.10 -6.54 -7.12
CA PRO A 41 7.11 -5.54 -6.71
C PRO A 41 5.86 -5.55 -7.60
N ALA A 42 5.96 -5.90 -8.89
CA ALA A 42 4.81 -6.02 -9.77
C ALA A 42 3.90 -7.20 -9.38
N ILE A 43 4.50 -8.34 -9.02
CA ILE A 43 3.76 -9.52 -8.53
C ILE A 43 3.13 -9.21 -7.17
N ALA A 44 3.86 -8.58 -6.26
CA ALA A 44 3.32 -8.12 -4.97
C ALA A 44 2.12 -7.17 -5.17
N LEU A 45 2.20 -6.24 -6.13
CA LEU A 45 1.08 -5.39 -6.52
C LEU A 45 -0.12 -6.20 -7.02
N GLY A 46 0.09 -7.28 -7.77
CA GLY A 46 -0.95 -8.21 -8.19
C GLY A 46 -1.72 -8.81 -7.00
N TYR A 47 -1.00 -9.28 -5.97
CA TYR A 47 -1.63 -9.73 -4.72
C TYR A 47 -2.35 -8.59 -3.98
N GLY A 48 -1.82 -7.37 -4.05
CA GLY A 48 -2.51 -6.16 -3.58
C GLY A 48 -3.84 -5.93 -4.28
N VAL A 49 -3.89 -6.03 -5.61
CA VAL A 49 -5.14 -5.89 -6.37
C VAL A 49 -6.15 -6.97 -5.96
N GLY A 50 -5.70 -8.22 -5.76
CA GLY A 50 -6.55 -9.28 -5.22
C GLY A 50 -7.12 -8.93 -3.85
N GLY A 51 -6.28 -8.45 -2.93
CA GLY A 51 -6.69 -7.94 -1.62
C GLY A 51 -7.68 -6.78 -1.72
N ALA A 52 -7.46 -5.84 -2.62
CA ALA A 52 -8.34 -4.70 -2.87
C ALA A 52 -9.74 -5.13 -3.30
N ILE A 53 -9.85 -6.12 -4.19
CA ILE A 53 -11.13 -6.69 -4.64
C ILE A 53 -11.88 -7.31 -3.45
N ILE A 54 -11.19 -8.12 -2.65
CA ILE A 54 -11.77 -8.74 -1.44
C ILE A 54 -12.24 -7.67 -0.46
N GLY A 55 -11.41 -6.65 -0.21
CA GLY A 55 -11.74 -5.51 0.66
C GLY A 55 -12.94 -4.71 0.16
N LEU A 56 -13.06 -4.52 -1.15
CA LEU A 56 -14.17 -3.79 -1.76
C LEU A 56 -15.49 -4.57 -1.61
N ILE A 57 -15.45 -5.89 -1.82
CA ILE A 57 -16.59 -6.79 -1.57
C ILE A 57 -16.99 -6.77 -0.10
N LEU A 58 -16.03 -6.92 0.83
CA LEU A 58 -16.27 -6.84 2.27
C LEU A 58 -16.85 -5.49 2.68
N GLY A 59 -16.34 -4.39 2.13
CA GLY A 59 -16.85 -3.04 2.38
C GLY A 59 -18.30 -2.87 1.94
N LEU A 60 -18.65 -3.40 0.76
CA LEU A 60 -20.02 -3.42 0.23
C LEU A 60 -20.96 -4.28 1.08
N VAL A 61 -20.50 -5.42 1.58
CA VAL A 61 -21.28 -6.28 2.47
C VAL A 61 -21.49 -5.62 3.84
N LEU A 62 -20.44 -5.01 4.41
CA LEU A 62 -20.51 -4.30 5.68
C LEU A 62 -21.46 -3.11 5.62
N ILE A 63 -21.49 -2.36 4.52
CA ILE A 63 -22.40 -1.23 4.34
C ILE A 63 -23.87 -1.64 4.40
N ARG A 64 -24.17 -2.88 3.99
CA ARG A 64 -25.53 -3.43 4.03
C ARG A 64 -25.90 -4.01 5.38
N ARG A 65 -24.92 -4.43 6.19
CA ARG A 65 -25.15 -5.06 7.50
C ARG A 65 -24.99 -4.13 8.69
N LEU A 66 -24.20 -3.06 8.61
CA LEU A 66 -23.91 -2.18 9.75
C LEU A 66 -24.78 -0.92 9.76
N SER A 67 -25.29 -0.58 10.94
CA SER A 67 -26.04 0.66 11.17
C SER A 67 -25.10 1.88 11.15
N TYR A 68 -25.57 3.02 10.64
CA TYR A 68 -24.77 4.23 10.39
C TYR A 68 -24.01 4.76 11.61
N ASP A 69 -24.58 4.57 12.81
CA ASP A 69 -23.96 5.04 14.06
C ASP A 69 -22.69 4.26 14.41
N GLN A 70 -22.56 3.01 13.97
CA GLN A 70 -21.34 2.21 14.16
C GLN A 70 -20.34 2.37 13.02
N LEU A 71 -20.76 2.83 11.84
CA LEU A 71 -19.87 3.01 10.69
C LEU A 71 -18.87 4.15 10.91
N ARG A 72 -19.28 5.22 11.61
CA ARG A 72 -18.45 6.40 11.88
C ARG A 72 -17.15 6.09 12.67
N PRO A 73 -17.19 5.47 13.86
CA PRO A 73 -15.97 5.19 14.61
C PRO A 73 -15.07 4.19 13.88
N VAL A 74 -15.65 3.19 13.19
CA VAL A 74 -14.88 2.23 12.39
C VAL A 74 -14.19 2.91 11.22
N LEU A 75 -14.86 3.85 10.54
CA LEU A 75 -14.27 4.65 9.47
C LEU A 75 -13.07 5.47 9.96
N ILE A 76 -13.20 6.11 11.13
CA ILE A 76 -12.10 6.90 11.73
C ILE A 76 -10.93 5.99 12.09
N GLY A 77 -11.20 4.83 12.71
CA GLY A 77 -10.17 3.83 13.02
C GLY A 77 -9.45 3.35 11.76
N ALA A 78 -10.19 2.98 10.72
CA ALA A 78 -9.63 2.56 9.44
C ALA A 78 -8.81 3.69 8.78
N ALA A 79 -9.28 4.94 8.82
CA ALA A 79 -8.55 6.08 8.28
C ALA A 79 -7.21 6.31 9.01
N ILE A 80 -7.18 6.16 10.34
CA ILE A 80 -5.95 6.25 11.13
C ILE A 80 -4.97 5.15 10.75
N ILE A 81 -5.43 3.90 10.63
CA ILE A 81 -4.57 2.78 10.22
C ILE A 81 -4.04 2.99 8.79
N ALA A 82 -4.87 3.49 7.88
CA ALA A 82 -4.46 3.82 6.51
C ALA A 82 -3.39 4.93 6.49
N LEU A 83 -3.53 5.98 7.32
CA LEU A 83 -2.53 7.03 7.47
C LEU A 83 -1.21 6.49 8.02
N LEU A 84 -1.25 5.63 9.04
CA LEU A 84 -0.07 4.95 9.59
C LEU A 84 0.62 4.07 8.54
N ALA A 85 -0.15 3.32 7.77
CA ALA A 85 0.37 2.49 6.69
C ALA A 85 1.04 3.32 5.59
N CYS A 86 0.43 4.44 5.19
CA CYS A 86 1.03 5.40 4.26
C CYS A 86 2.32 6.02 4.81
N ALA A 87 2.33 6.46 6.08
CA ALA A 87 3.52 7.03 6.70
C ALA A 87 4.68 6.01 6.72
N TRP A 88 4.38 4.75 7.03
CA TRP A 88 5.37 3.68 7.03
C TRP A 88 5.92 3.38 5.62
N LEU A 89 5.04 3.35 4.60
CA LEU A 89 5.45 3.18 3.20
C LEU A 89 6.36 4.32 2.74
N ILE A 90 6.02 5.57 3.04
CA ILE A 90 6.84 6.75 2.70
C ILE A 90 8.22 6.64 3.36
N TYR A 91 8.26 6.25 4.65
CA TYR A 91 9.52 6.06 5.36
C TYR A 91 10.41 4.99 4.70
N ARG A 92 9.82 3.84 4.32
CA ARG A 92 10.54 2.77 3.61
C ARG A 92 11.08 3.22 2.26
N VAL A 93 10.29 3.95 1.48
CA VAL A 93 10.71 4.48 0.17
C VAL A 93 11.90 5.44 0.34
N ARG A 94 11.86 6.32 1.34
CA ARG A 94 12.96 7.26 1.62
C ARG A 94 14.28 6.56 1.96
N ILE A 95 14.24 5.50 2.75
CA ILE A 95 15.44 4.73 3.12
C ILE A 95 16.04 4.05 1.89
N VAL A 96 15.21 3.33 1.12
CA VAL A 96 15.67 2.60 -0.07
C VAL A 96 16.27 3.57 -1.12
N GLN A 97 15.70 4.76 -1.23
CA GLN A 97 16.19 5.77 -2.16
C GLN A 97 17.58 6.32 -1.77
N GLN A 98 17.89 6.43 -0.48
CA GLN A 98 19.22 6.86 -0.02
C GLN A 98 20.32 5.84 -0.31
N GLU A 99 20.04 4.54 -0.17
CA GLU A 99 21.01 3.47 -0.50
C GLU A 99 21.36 3.49 -2.00
N SER A 100 20.36 3.65 -2.87
CA SER A 100 20.60 3.68 -4.33
C SER A 100 21.49 4.83 -4.78
N VAL A 101 21.41 6.00 -4.13
CA VAL A 101 22.25 7.16 -4.44
C VAL A 101 23.69 6.95 -3.98
N GLN A 102 23.91 6.34 -2.82
CA GLN A 102 25.26 6.06 -2.32
C GLN A 102 25.99 5.03 -3.19
N GLN A 103 25.27 4.01 -3.66
CA GLN A 103 25.83 2.93 -4.47
C GLN A 103 26.22 3.41 -5.87
N GLN A 104 25.46 4.35 -6.44
CA GLN A 104 25.78 4.97 -7.73
C GLN A 104 27.02 5.88 -7.64
N ILE A 105 27.13 6.71 -6.59
CA ILE A 105 28.31 7.54 -6.36
C ILE A 105 29.57 6.68 -6.17
N GLY A 106 29.46 5.56 -5.44
CA GLY A 106 30.56 4.60 -5.30
C GLY A 106 30.98 3.95 -6.63
N SER A 107 30.02 3.56 -7.46
CA SER A 107 30.29 2.97 -8.78
C SER A 107 30.98 3.96 -9.74
N ASP A 108 30.53 5.21 -9.76
CA ASP A 108 31.09 6.26 -10.62
C ASP A 108 32.53 6.63 -10.21
N ALA A 109 32.82 6.64 -8.91
CA ALA A 109 34.16 6.85 -8.38
C ALA A 109 35.13 5.72 -8.77
N VAL A 110 34.68 4.46 -8.72
CA VAL A 110 35.49 3.29 -9.13
C VAL A 110 35.78 3.29 -10.63
N ALA A 111 34.78 3.66 -11.45
CA ALA A 111 34.94 3.76 -12.90
C ALA A 111 35.97 4.83 -13.31
N LEU A 112 36.00 5.98 -12.63
CA LEU A 112 36.99 7.04 -12.84
C LEU A 112 38.41 6.59 -12.49
N ILE A 113 38.59 5.82 -11.42
CA ILE A 113 39.91 5.30 -11.01
C ILE A 113 40.45 4.28 -12.03
N LEU A 114 39.59 3.42 -12.56
CA LEU A 114 39.97 2.42 -13.57
C LEU A 114 40.26 3.02 -14.95
N SER A 115 39.60 4.13 -15.32
CA SER A 115 39.84 4.82 -16.58
C SER A 115 41.10 5.69 -16.59
N SER A 116 41.69 5.98 -15.43
CA SER A 116 42.89 6.82 -15.29
C SER A 116 44.21 6.03 -15.29
N LYS A 117 44.16 4.71 -15.51
CA LYS A 117 45.31 3.80 -15.51
C LYS A 117 45.52 3.19 -16.88
#